data_AF-A0A819LVJ7-F1
#
_entry.id   AF-A0A819LVJ7-F1
#
_cell.length_a   1.000
_cell.length_b   1.000
_cell.length_c   1.000
_cell.angle_alpha   90.00
_cell.angle_beta   90.00
_cell.angle_gamma   90.00
#
_symmetry.space_group_name_H-M   'P 1'
#
loop_
_entity.id
_entity.type
_entity.pdbx_description
1 polymer ?
#
loop_
_entity_poly.entity_id
_entity_poly.type
_entity_poly.pdbx_seq_one_letter_code
_entity_poly.pdbx_strand_id
1 'polypeptide(L)' 'MAVDTRKCNFTVAPAYFTSIGGIDRQRYLRGYNSIYGPTTTTFRIYIHSLLGESSAMLLNYSRTYAWTIYWF' A
#
# COMPACT_ATOMS: atom_id res chain seq x y z
N MET A 1 0.70 -4.55 -3.90
CA MET A 1 0.18 -5.12 -2.63
C MET A 1 -1.33 -5.10 -2.63
N ALA A 2 -1.98 -6.08 -2.00
CA ALA A 2 -3.43 -6.11 -1.82
C ALA A 2 -3.76 -5.85 -0.34
N VAL A 3 -4.71 -4.96 -0.09
CA VAL A 3 -5.22 -4.67 1.26
C VAL A 3 -6.53 -5.42 1.43
N ASP A 4 -6.67 -6.18 2.52
CA ASP A 4 -7.88 -6.92 2.87
C ASP A 4 -8.75 -6.08 3.80
N THR A 5 -9.99 -5.81 3.38
CA THR A 5 -10.99 -5.03 4.10
C THR A 5 -12.25 -5.84 4.44
N ARG A 6 -12.20 -7.18 4.32
CA ARG A 6 -13.36 -8.06 4.62
C ARG A 6 -13.98 -7.82 5.98
N LYS A 7 -13.16 -7.52 7.00
CA LYS A 7 -13.61 -7.26 8.37
C LYS A 7 -14.43 -5.99 8.53
N CYS A 8 -14.43 -5.10 7.53
CA CYS A 8 -15.21 -3.86 7.55
C CYS A 8 -16.67 -4.07 7.13
N ASN A 9 -17.02 -5.22 6.53
CA ASN A 9 -18.38 -5.55 6.10
C ASN A 9 -19.03 -4.47 5.21
N PHE A 10 -18.27 -3.89 4.28
CA PHE A 10 -18.81 -2.92 3.34
C PHE A 10 -19.84 -3.55 2.40
N THR A 11 -20.97 -2.87 2.19
CA THR A 11 -22.02 -3.29 1.24
C THR A 11 -21.78 -2.77 -0.18
N VAL A 12 -20.94 -1.74 -0.32
CA VAL A 12 -20.48 -1.16 -1.59
C VAL A 12 -18.97 -0.89 -1.53
N ALA A 13 -18.29 -0.89 -2.68
CA ALA A 13 -16.86 -0.60 -2.73
C ALA A 13 -16.60 0.85 -2.26
N PRO A 14 -15.79 1.08 -1.21
CA PRO A 14 -15.50 2.43 -0.72
C PRO A 14 -14.54 3.17 -1.65
N ALA A 15 -14.59 4.49 -1.58
CA ALA A 15 -13.46 5.34 -1.95
C ALA A 15 -12.49 5.37 -0.77
N TYR A 16 -11.25 4.93 -0.98
CA TYR A 16 -10.23 4.93 0.06
C TYR A 16 -9.32 6.15 -0.08
N PHE A 17 -8.70 6.55 1.02
CA PHE A 17 -7.47 7.34 1.00
C PHE A 17 -6.35 6.54 1.65
N THR A 18 -5.17 6.51 1.01
CA THR A 18 -4.06 5.68 1.49
C THR A 18 -2.82 6.52 1.76
N SER A 19 -2.11 6.16 2.84
CA SER A 19 -0.79 6.67 3.14
C SER A 19 0.13 5.53 3.56
N ILE A 20 1.43 5.77 3.51
CA ILE A 20 2.44 4.79 3.94
C ILE A 20 3.31 5.39 5.02
N GLY A 21 3.48 4.64 6.10
CA GLY A 21 4.45 4.92 7.15
C GLY A 21 5.49 3.81 7.26
N GLY A 22 6.42 4.00 8.19
CA GLY A 22 7.53 3.11 8.42
C GLY A 22 8.72 3.86 9.02
N ILE A 23 9.77 3.12 9.35
CA ILE A 23 10.99 3.64 9.97
C ILE A 23 11.79 4.47 8.98
N ASP A 24 11.99 3.98 7.75
CA ASP A 24 12.74 4.67 6.70
C ASP A 24 12.41 4.13 5.29
N ARG A 25 12.92 4.82 4.26
CA ARG A 25 12.78 4.57 2.82
C ARG A 25 11.38 4.70 2.22
N GLN A 26 10.33 4.81 3.02
CA GLN A 26 8.98 5.05 2.53
C GLN A 26 8.87 6.37 1.74
N ARG A 27 9.70 7.36 2.07
CA ARG A 27 9.78 8.66 1.37
C ARG A 27 10.27 8.57 -0.08
N TYR A 28 10.89 7.45 -0.46
CA TYR A 28 11.40 7.20 -1.81
C TYR A 28 10.45 6.33 -2.64
N LEU A 29 9.18 6.23 -2.23
CA LEU A 29 8.16 5.50 -2.96
C LEU A 29 7.21 6.47 -3.69
N ARG A 30 6.64 6.01 -4.81
CA ARG A 30 5.49 6.63 -5.48
C ARG A 30 4.42 5.58 -5.76
N GLY A 31 3.19 6.05 -6.01
CA GLY A 31 2.05 5.20 -6.35
C GLY A 31 1.33 4.59 -5.15
N TYR A 32 1.84 4.77 -3.92
CA TYR A 32 1.20 4.26 -2.71
C TYR A 32 -0.19 4.88 -2.43
N ASN A 33 -0.49 6.04 -3.05
CA ASN A 33 -1.77 6.74 -3.00
C ASN A 33 -2.72 6.38 -4.15
N SER A 34 -2.30 5.52 -5.08
CA SER A 34 -3.11 5.09 -6.21
C SER A 34 -3.83 3.79 -5.87
N ILE A 35 -5.16 3.85 -5.82
CA ILE A 35 -6.03 2.71 -5.49
C ILE A 35 -6.55 2.07 -6.77
N TYR A 36 -6.40 0.75 -6.88
CA TYR A 36 -6.77 -0.03 -8.05
C TYR A 36 -7.79 -1.10 -7.70
N GLY A 37 -8.88 -1.14 -8.46
CA GLY A 37 -9.94 -2.16 -8.36
C GLY A 37 -10.49 -2.34 -6.95
N PRO A 38 -11.00 -1.28 -6.28
CA PRO A 38 -11.64 -1.44 -5.00
C PRO A 38 -12.90 -2.30 -5.14
N THR A 39 -13.05 -3.22 -4.21
CA THR A 39 -14.24 -4.04 -4.01
C THR A 39 -14.71 -3.84 -2.56
N THR A 40 -15.80 -4.49 -2.17
CA THR A 40 -16.27 -4.50 -0.77
C THR A 40 -15.29 -5.16 0.21
N THR A 41 -14.29 -5.89 -0.28
CA THR A 41 -13.42 -6.75 0.55
C THR A 41 -11.93 -6.53 0.33
N THR A 42 -11.55 -5.82 -0.72
CA THR A 42 -10.14 -5.61 -1.04
C THR A 42 -9.94 -4.48 -2.03
N PHE A 43 -8.74 -3.93 -2.04
CA PHE A 43 -8.22 -3.08 -3.09
C PHE A 43 -6.72 -3.31 -3.26
N ARG A 44 -6.15 -2.84 -4.38
CA ARG A 44 -4.72 -2.95 -4.66
C ARG A 44 -4.04 -1.59 -4.70
N ILE A 45 -2.78 -1.59 -4.30
CA ILE A 45 -1.84 -0.47 -4.44
C ILE A 45 -0.57 -0.98 -5.12
N TYR A 46 0.00 -0.20 -6.04
CA TYR A 46 1.29 -0.47 -6.63
C TYR A 46 2.30 0.58 -6.17
N ILE A 47 3.46 0.12 -5.68
CA ILE A 47 4.55 0.99 -5.26
C ILE A 47 5.72 0.86 -6.20
N HIS A 48 6.35 2.00 -6.46
CA HIS A 48 7.52 2.12 -7.31
C HIS A 48 8.62 2.86 -6.55
N SER A 49 9.86 2.39 -6.69
CA SER A 49 11.03 3.07 -6.14
C SER A 49 11.39 4.29 -6.98
N LEU A 50 11.80 5.37 -6.31
CA LEU A 50 12.39 6.54 -6.95
C LEU A 50 13.87 6.46 -7.16
N LEU A 51 14.50 5.46 -6.55
CA LEU A 51 15.93 5.22 -6.61
C LEU A 51 16.25 4.08 -7.58
N GLY A 52 15.27 3.58 -8.33
CA GLY A 52 15.45 2.48 -9.28
C GLY A 52 15.64 1.11 -8.60
N GLU A 53 15.26 0.96 -7.34
CA GLU A 53 15.38 -0.29 -6.62
C GLU A 53 14.46 -1.36 -7.21
N SER A 54 14.94 -2.61 -7.24
CA SER A 54 14.15 -3.74 -7.71
C SER A 54 13.01 -4.07 -6.74
N SER A 55 11.99 -4.79 -7.24
CA SER A 55 10.89 -5.28 -6.40
C SER A 55 11.36 -6.16 -5.23
N ALA A 56 12.45 -6.93 -5.42
CA ALA A 56 13.04 -7.75 -4.37
C ALA A 56 13.68 -6.89 -3.25
N MET A 57 14.35 -5.79 -3.61
CA MET A 57 14.89 -4.85 -2.63
C MET A 57 13.78 -4.14 -1.86
N LEU A 58 12.74 -3.69 -2.57
CA LEU A 58 11.57 -3.06 -1.94
C LEU A 58 10.87 -4.00 -0.96
N LEU A 59 10.74 -5.29 -1.28
CA LEU A 59 10.19 -6.29 -0.37
C LEU A 59 11.06 -6.51 0.87
N ASN A 60 12.39 -6.44 0.72
CA ASN A 60 13.30 -6.51 1.85
C ASN A 60 13.14 -5.27 2.75
N TYR A 61 13.15 -4.08 2.15
CA TYR A 61 12.98 -2.81 2.85
C TYR A 61 11.63 -2.69 3.56
N SER A 62 10.54 -3.19 2.97
CA SER A 62 9.24 -3.17 3.63
C SER A 62 9.24 -3.94 4.96
N ARG A 63 10.06 -4.99 5.06
CA ARG A 63 10.23 -5.79 6.28
C ARG A 63 11.20 -5.13 7.24
N THR A 64 12.37 -4.70 6.75
CA THR A 64 13.42 -4.06 7.57
C THR A 64 12.95 -2.75 8.20
N TYR A 65 12.23 -1.93 7.44
CA TYR A 65 11.75 -0.62 7.89
C TYR A 65 10.29 -0.62 8.33
N ALA A 66 9.70 -1.81 8.55
CA ALA A 66 8.35 -1.98 9.06
C ALA A 66 7.30 -1.12 8.34
N TRP A 67 7.29 -1.15 7.00
CA TRP A 67 6.35 -0.36 6.23
C TRP A 67 4.91 -0.79 6.53
N THR A 68 4.07 0.20 6.80
CA THR A 68 2.66 0.02 7.13
C THR A 68 1.82 0.90 6.23
N ILE A 69 0.77 0.33 5.64
CA ILE A 69 -0.22 1.07 4.86
C ILE A 69 -1.36 1.45 5.78
N TYR A 70 -1.59 2.75 5.90
CA TYR A 70 -2.79 3.30 6.52
C TYR A 70 -3.82 3.57 5.44
N TRP A 71 -5.07 3.31 5.77
CA TRP A 71 -6.21 3.56 4.90
C TRP A 71 -7.43 3.90 5.74
N PHE A 72 -8.29 4.75 5.20
CA PHE A 72 -9.60 5.11 5.74
C PHE A 72 -10.60 5.30 4.61
#